data_AF-A0A7K1XSW7-F1
#
_entry.id   AF-A0A7K1XSW7-F1
#
_cell.length_a   1.000
_cell.length_b   1.000
_cell.length_c   1.000
_cell.angle_alpha   90.00
_cell.angle_beta   90.00
_cell.angle_gamma   90.00
#
_symmetry.space_group_name_H-M   'P 1'
#
loop_
_entity.id
_entity.type
_entity.pdbx_description
1 polymer ?
#
loop_
_entity_poly.entity_id
_entity_poly.type
_entity_poly.pdbx_seq_one_letter_code
_entity_poly.pdbx_strand_id
1 'polypeptide(L)'
;MKTTYFKHRRRFDFKPHDFEVGNLLGVQPGYEDNHFLLKILKLPEDQLSQFYNYHLEHFLQQNPGMEREFFAHVWRIVKKRIEHFESKDPFSSSHSDYVKHIEKLSAFSNHLATLDQWKVHFPIESIVKEKNQEIDRLTEKIAGLEKKLEKLQLFDTIEKITIPDGSLPTAIDIFRQLQETTVTGSKKLFSSQTQSPWYKLLAKYFNHGEKEIPIDTARNYFPAQKKTKLIKGSDVQEADKLFLVVRKNT
;
A
#
# COMPACT_ATOMS: atom_id res chain seq x y z
N MET A 1 -35.50 -5.28 3.57
CA MET A 1 -35.48 -6.51 2.74
C MET A 1 -34.72 -7.57 3.50
N LYS A 2 -35.22 -8.81 3.56
CA LYS A 2 -34.49 -9.92 4.21
C LYS A 2 -33.50 -10.46 3.19
N THR A 3 -32.21 -10.24 3.38
CA THR A 3 -31.17 -10.73 2.47
C THR A 3 -31.18 -12.26 2.46
N THR A 4 -31.48 -12.86 1.31
CA THR A 4 -31.45 -14.32 1.15
C THR A 4 -30.06 -14.73 0.68
N TYR A 5 -29.27 -15.37 1.55
CA TYR A 5 -27.94 -15.86 1.21
C TYR A 5 -27.97 -16.94 0.12
N PHE A 6 -29.00 -17.80 0.11
CA PHE A 6 -29.06 -18.95 -0.78
C PHE A 6 -30.26 -18.87 -1.73
N LYS A 7 -30.09 -19.43 -2.92
CA LYS A 7 -31.15 -19.57 -3.90
C LYS A 7 -32.05 -20.74 -3.56
N HIS A 8 -33.29 -20.45 -3.23
CA HIS A 8 -34.26 -21.44 -2.78
C HIS A 8 -34.96 -22.13 -3.95
N ARG A 9 -35.22 -23.42 -3.79
CA ARG A 9 -36.16 -24.17 -4.62
C ARG A 9 -37.56 -23.59 -4.47
N ARG A 10 -38.25 -23.40 -5.60
CA ARG A 10 -39.65 -22.99 -5.61
C ARG A 10 -40.55 -24.14 -5.15
N ARG A 11 -41.64 -23.81 -4.44
CA ARG A 11 -42.64 -24.81 -4.01
C ARG A 11 -43.21 -25.52 -5.23
N PHE A 12 -43.31 -26.84 -5.13
CA PHE A 12 -43.80 -27.73 -6.19
C PHE A 12 -43.03 -27.64 -7.51
N ASP A 13 -41.77 -27.18 -7.48
CA ASP A 13 -40.89 -27.28 -8.63
C ASP A 13 -40.35 -28.70 -8.75
N PHE A 14 -40.79 -29.43 -9.77
CA PHE A 14 -40.38 -30.82 -10.02
C PHE A 14 -39.06 -30.94 -10.81
N LYS A 15 -38.51 -29.83 -11.32
CA LYS A 15 -37.24 -29.79 -12.03
C LYS A 15 -36.39 -28.61 -11.55
N PRO A 16 -36.06 -28.54 -10.25
CA PRO A 16 -35.22 -27.46 -9.73
C PRO A 16 -33.80 -27.59 -10.27
N HIS A 17 -33.05 -26.49 -10.27
CA HIS A 17 -31.62 -26.57 -10.50
C HIS A 17 -30.95 -27.44 -9.43
N ASP A 18 -29.93 -28.21 -9.81
CA ASP A 18 -29.28 -29.18 -8.91
C ASP A 18 -28.67 -28.54 -7.66
N PHE A 19 -28.38 -27.24 -7.70
CA PHE A 19 -27.83 -26.47 -6.58
C PHE A 19 -28.87 -25.67 -5.79
N GLU A 20 -30.16 -25.70 -6.14
CA GLU A 20 -31.15 -25.03 -5.31
C GLU A 20 -31.33 -25.72 -3.95
N VAL A 21 -31.45 -24.91 -2.90
CA VAL A 21 -31.65 -25.37 -1.51
C VAL A 21 -33.13 -25.45 -1.18
N GLY A 22 -33.52 -26.48 -0.42
CA GLY A 22 -34.91 -26.72 -0.04
C GLY A 22 -35.45 -28.07 -0.51
N ASN A 23 -36.72 -28.30 -0.22
CA ASN A 23 -37.46 -29.50 -0.66
C ASN A 23 -38.66 -29.09 -1.53
N LEU A 24 -39.52 -30.05 -1.87
CA LEU A 24 -40.74 -29.79 -2.68
C LEU A 24 -41.68 -28.76 -2.05
N LEU A 25 -41.64 -28.56 -0.73
CA LEU A 25 -42.42 -27.55 0.01
C LEU A 25 -41.66 -26.22 0.17
N GLY A 26 -40.49 -26.10 -0.45
CA GLY A 26 -39.61 -24.93 -0.39
C GLY A 26 -38.66 -24.97 0.81
N VAL A 27 -38.26 -23.78 1.29
CA VAL A 27 -37.42 -23.58 2.47
C VAL A 27 -38.24 -22.87 3.54
N GLN A 28 -38.29 -23.43 4.75
CA GLN A 28 -38.93 -22.76 5.88
C GLN A 28 -38.05 -21.60 6.36
N PRO A 29 -38.63 -20.43 6.72
CA PRO A 29 -37.86 -19.32 7.25
C PRO A 29 -37.02 -19.73 8.47
N GLY A 30 -35.73 -19.41 8.47
CA GLY A 30 -34.79 -19.77 9.54
C GLY A 30 -34.09 -21.13 9.35
N TYR A 31 -34.46 -21.90 8.33
CA TYR A 31 -33.84 -23.19 8.02
C TYR A 31 -32.95 -23.14 6.76
N GLU A 32 -32.72 -21.97 6.19
CA GLU A 32 -31.94 -21.78 4.97
C GLU A 32 -30.54 -22.39 5.08
N ASP A 33 -29.82 -22.06 6.17
CA ASP A 33 -28.49 -22.60 6.48
C ASP A 33 -28.49 -24.13 6.59
N ASN A 34 -29.53 -24.71 7.17
CA ASN A 34 -29.65 -26.16 7.33
C ASN A 34 -29.83 -26.85 5.98
N HIS A 35 -30.66 -26.29 5.09
CA HIS A 35 -30.83 -26.84 3.75
C HIS A 35 -29.56 -26.74 2.90
N PHE A 36 -28.82 -25.64 3.03
CA PHE A 36 -27.52 -25.47 2.37
C PHE A 36 -26.51 -26.52 2.86
N LEU A 37 -26.35 -26.68 4.17
CA LEU A 37 -25.43 -27.68 4.75
C LEU A 37 -25.83 -29.11 4.39
N LEU A 38 -27.13 -29.44 4.43
CA LEU A 38 -27.63 -30.76 3.99
C LEU A 38 -27.33 -31.03 2.52
N LYS A 39 -27.28 -29.99 1.68
CA LYS A 39 -26.92 -30.11 0.28
C LYS A 39 -25.45 -30.46 0.11
N ILE A 40 -24.56 -29.76 0.84
CA ILE A 40 -23.12 -30.09 0.87
C ILE A 40 -22.91 -31.56 1.22
N LEU A 41 -23.60 -32.05 2.26
CA LEU A 41 -23.45 -33.45 2.70
C LEU A 41 -23.85 -34.48 1.63
N LYS A 42 -24.69 -34.11 0.67
CA LYS A 42 -25.19 -35.00 -0.39
C LYS A 42 -24.45 -34.86 -1.72
N LEU A 43 -23.93 -33.68 -2.03
CA LEU A 43 -23.27 -33.41 -3.31
C LEU A 43 -21.90 -34.09 -3.41
N PRO A 44 -21.50 -34.57 -4.60
CA PRO A 44 -20.11 -34.96 -4.88
C PRO A 44 -19.12 -33.82 -4.63
N GLU A 45 -17.87 -34.14 -4.24
CA GLU A 45 -16.86 -33.14 -3.90
C GLU A 45 -16.50 -32.22 -5.07
N ASP A 46 -16.44 -32.76 -6.28
CA ASP A 46 -16.18 -32.03 -7.53
C ASP A 46 -17.27 -31.01 -7.89
N GLN A 47 -18.45 -31.11 -7.28
CA GLN A 47 -19.56 -30.16 -7.46
C GLN A 47 -19.60 -29.06 -6.39
N LEU A 48 -18.86 -29.19 -5.29
CA LEU A 48 -18.96 -28.26 -4.15
C LEU A 48 -18.54 -26.83 -4.50
N SER A 49 -17.52 -26.67 -5.36
CA SER A 49 -17.08 -25.34 -5.82
C SER A 49 -18.15 -24.67 -6.70
N GLN A 50 -18.77 -25.43 -7.60
CA GLN A 50 -19.84 -24.91 -8.45
C GLN A 50 -21.10 -24.58 -7.62
N PHE A 51 -21.41 -25.40 -6.63
CA PHE A 51 -22.49 -25.17 -5.67
C PHE A 51 -22.27 -23.87 -4.87
N TYR A 52 -21.05 -23.64 -4.37
CA TYR A 52 -20.69 -22.40 -3.71
C TYR A 52 -20.86 -21.18 -4.64
N ASN A 53 -20.30 -21.24 -5.84
CA ASN A 53 -20.36 -20.13 -6.82
C ASN A 53 -21.79 -19.82 -7.25
N TYR A 54 -22.64 -20.83 -7.46
CA TYR A 54 -24.05 -20.65 -7.79
C TYR A 54 -24.80 -19.79 -6.75
N HIS A 55 -24.51 -20.02 -5.47
CA HIS A 55 -25.10 -19.25 -4.39
C HIS A 55 -24.47 -17.88 -4.21
N LEU A 56 -23.15 -17.77 -4.41
CA LEU A 56 -22.46 -16.48 -4.43
C LEU A 56 -23.02 -15.58 -5.53
N GLU A 57 -23.14 -16.06 -6.76
CA GLU A 57 -23.70 -15.32 -7.90
C GLU A 57 -25.13 -14.86 -7.62
N HIS A 58 -25.97 -15.74 -7.07
CA HIS A 58 -27.33 -15.39 -6.67
C HIS A 58 -27.35 -14.28 -5.62
N PHE A 59 -26.50 -14.37 -4.60
CA PHE A 59 -26.42 -13.37 -3.54
C PHE A 59 -25.95 -12.01 -4.09
N LEU A 60 -24.94 -12.00 -4.94
CA LEU A 60 -24.37 -10.77 -5.52
C LEU A 60 -25.31 -10.07 -6.49
N GLN A 61 -26.24 -10.79 -7.15
CA GLN A 61 -27.29 -10.16 -7.97
C GLN A 61 -28.12 -9.14 -7.17
N GLN A 62 -28.30 -9.37 -5.87
CA GLN A 62 -29.05 -8.49 -4.98
C GLN A 62 -28.14 -7.64 -4.09
N ASN A 63 -26.87 -8.03 -3.94
CA ASN A 63 -25.91 -7.43 -3.01
C ASN A 63 -24.52 -7.26 -3.66
N PRO A 64 -24.37 -6.36 -4.66
CA PRO A 64 -23.09 -6.17 -5.36
C PRO A 64 -21.97 -5.74 -4.40
N GLY A 65 -20.78 -6.34 -4.51
CA GLY A 65 -19.61 -5.99 -3.69
C GLY A 65 -19.63 -6.57 -2.26
N MET A 66 -20.56 -7.47 -1.96
CA MET A 66 -20.71 -8.10 -0.63
C MET A 66 -20.15 -9.53 -0.58
N GLU A 67 -19.18 -9.87 -1.44
CA GLU A 67 -18.54 -11.19 -1.53
C GLU A 67 -17.97 -11.64 -0.19
N ARG A 68 -17.33 -10.72 0.55
CA ARG A 68 -16.78 -10.97 1.88
C ARG A 68 -17.85 -11.41 2.87
N GLU A 69 -19.02 -10.76 2.82
CA GLU A 69 -20.12 -11.07 3.73
C GLU A 69 -20.69 -12.45 3.45
N PHE A 70 -20.90 -12.78 2.18
CA PHE A 70 -21.32 -14.11 1.77
C PHE A 70 -20.31 -15.18 2.22
N PHE A 71 -19.03 -14.95 1.94
CA PHE A 71 -17.95 -15.84 2.37
C PHE A 71 -17.96 -16.05 3.89
N ALA A 72 -18.03 -14.97 4.67
CA ALA A 72 -18.04 -15.04 6.13
C ALA A 72 -19.27 -15.76 6.69
N HIS A 73 -20.44 -15.58 6.07
CA HIS A 73 -21.65 -16.31 6.44
C HIS A 73 -21.48 -17.82 6.20
N VAL A 74 -21.05 -18.21 4.99
CA VAL A 74 -20.83 -19.61 4.63
C VAL A 74 -19.78 -20.25 5.53
N TRP A 75 -18.64 -19.60 5.72
CA TRP A 75 -17.58 -20.06 6.63
C TRP A 75 -18.11 -20.33 8.04
N ARG A 76 -18.86 -19.37 8.59
CA ARG A 76 -19.44 -19.46 9.94
C ARG A 76 -20.39 -20.63 10.09
N ILE A 77 -21.30 -20.86 9.13
CA ILE A 77 -22.30 -21.93 9.25
C ILE A 77 -21.68 -23.32 9.09
N VAL A 78 -20.65 -23.45 8.23
CA VAL A 78 -19.89 -24.69 8.05
C VAL A 78 -19.11 -25.02 9.33
N LYS A 79 -18.36 -24.05 9.85
CA LYS A 79 -17.60 -24.21 11.10
C LYS A 79 -18.51 -24.61 12.27
N LYS A 80 -19.62 -23.90 12.48
CA LYS A 80 -20.59 -24.23 13.54
C LYS A 80 -21.18 -25.63 13.38
N ARG A 81 -21.36 -26.12 12.15
CA ARG A 81 -21.89 -27.47 11.91
C ARG A 81 -20.85 -28.55 12.21
N ILE A 82 -19.58 -28.30 11.91
CA ILE A 82 -18.47 -29.18 12.32
C ILE A 82 -18.44 -29.27 13.85
N GLU A 83 -18.36 -28.13 14.55
CA GLU A 83 -18.38 -28.05 16.02
C GLU A 83 -19.61 -28.76 16.64
N HIS A 84 -20.76 -28.65 15.97
CA HIS A 84 -21.98 -29.34 16.39
C HIS A 84 -21.85 -30.86 16.33
N PHE A 85 -21.24 -31.42 15.28
CA PHE A 85 -21.04 -32.86 15.17
C PHE A 85 -19.92 -33.35 16.10
N GLU A 86 -18.86 -32.56 16.28
CA GLU A 86 -17.75 -32.86 17.22
C GLU A 86 -18.22 -32.91 18.68
N SER A 87 -19.23 -32.11 19.04
CA SER A 87 -19.80 -32.11 20.39
C SER A 87 -20.85 -33.21 20.65
N LYS A 88 -21.18 -34.04 19.65
CA LYS A 88 -22.11 -35.16 19.83
C LYS A 88 -21.44 -36.33 20.54
N ASP A 89 -22.27 -37.12 21.23
CA ASP A 89 -21.83 -38.33 21.93
C ASP A 89 -21.15 -39.32 20.96
N PRO A 90 -19.86 -39.63 21.17
CA PRO A 90 -19.12 -40.58 20.33
C PRO A 90 -19.60 -42.03 20.47
N PHE A 91 -20.38 -42.36 21.49
CA PHE A 91 -20.94 -43.71 21.68
C PHE A 91 -22.36 -43.88 21.12
N SER A 92 -22.91 -42.84 20.49
CA SER A 92 -24.21 -42.93 19.83
C SER A 92 -24.17 -43.80 18.57
N SER A 93 -25.29 -44.45 18.25
CA SER A 93 -25.42 -45.27 17.04
C SER A 93 -25.22 -44.48 15.73
N SER A 94 -25.36 -43.15 15.78
CA SER A 94 -25.16 -42.24 14.65
C SER A 94 -23.74 -41.68 14.55
N HIS A 95 -22.82 -42.07 15.44
CA HIS A 95 -21.47 -41.51 15.46
C HIS A 95 -20.72 -41.68 14.14
N SER A 96 -20.86 -42.83 13.47
CA SER A 96 -20.25 -43.05 12.16
C SER A 96 -20.71 -42.03 11.10
N ASP A 97 -21.98 -41.62 11.14
CA ASP A 97 -22.49 -40.58 10.23
C ASP A 97 -21.96 -39.19 10.61
N TYR A 98 -21.79 -38.90 11.91
CA TYR A 98 -21.19 -37.65 12.36
C TYR A 98 -19.74 -37.52 11.85
N VAL A 99 -18.95 -38.59 11.93
CA VAL A 99 -17.57 -38.60 11.41
C VAL A 99 -17.55 -38.32 9.92
N LYS A 100 -18.38 -39.00 9.11
CA LYS A 100 -18.49 -38.74 7.67
C LYS A 100 -18.92 -37.31 7.35
N HIS A 101 -19.84 -36.74 8.14
CA HIS A 101 -20.26 -35.36 7.97
C HIS A 101 -19.14 -34.37 8.32
N ILE A 102 -18.36 -34.64 9.37
CA ILE A 102 -17.19 -33.82 9.74
C ILE A 102 -16.16 -33.86 8.63
N GLU A 103 -15.82 -35.04 8.10
CA GLU A 103 -14.87 -35.20 6.99
C GLU A 103 -15.29 -34.36 5.78
N LYS A 104 -16.56 -34.50 5.36
CA LYS A 104 -17.08 -33.80 4.19
C LYS A 104 -17.16 -32.28 4.37
N LEU A 105 -17.58 -31.82 5.55
CA LEU A 105 -17.61 -30.39 5.85
C LEU A 105 -16.20 -29.81 6.02
N SER A 106 -15.25 -30.60 6.54
CA SER A 106 -13.84 -30.22 6.64
C SER A 106 -13.20 -30.09 5.26
N ALA A 107 -13.48 -31.02 4.34
CA ALA A 107 -13.03 -30.91 2.94
C ALA A 107 -13.57 -29.63 2.28
N PHE A 108 -14.86 -29.32 2.49
CA PHE A 108 -15.45 -28.08 2.00
C PHE A 108 -14.82 -26.83 2.64
N SER A 109 -14.60 -26.84 3.97
CA SER A 109 -13.93 -25.77 4.70
C SER A 109 -12.51 -25.52 4.19
N ASN A 110 -11.74 -26.58 3.92
CA ASN A 110 -10.41 -26.48 3.34
C ASN A 110 -10.45 -25.84 1.95
N HIS A 111 -11.44 -26.19 1.13
CA HIS A 111 -11.65 -25.52 -0.15
C HIS A 111 -11.95 -24.03 0.03
N LEU A 112 -12.87 -23.67 0.95
CA LEU A 112 -13.17 -22.26 1.24
C LEU A 112 -11.93 -21.49 1.71
N ALA A 113 -11.04 -22.10 2.49
CA ALA A 113 -9.82 -21.45 2.94
C ALA A 113 -8.91 -21.04 1.77
N THR A 114 -8.92 -21.78 0.66
CA THR A 114 -8.19 -21.40 -0.58
C THR A 114 -8.78 -20.18 -1.28
N LEU A 115 -10.05 -19.85 -1.02
CA LEU A 115 -10.76 -18.70 -1.59
C LEU A 115 -10.68 -17.46 -0.67
N ASP A 116 -10.18 -17.60 0.56
CA ASP A 116 -10.24 -16.55 1.58
C ASP A 116 -9.15 -15.49 1.43
N GLN A 117 -9.42 -14.52 0.57
CA GLN A 117 -8.60 -13.30 0.45
C GLN A 117 -8.81 -12.31 1.61
N TRP A 118 -9.83 -12.51 2.46
CA TRP A 118 -10.22 -11.57 3.52
C TRP A 118 -9.69 -11.96 4.90
N LYS A 119 -8.98 -13.10 5.00
CA LYS A 119 -8.49 -13.68 6.24
C LYS A 119 -9.60 -13.96 7.27
N VAL A 120 -10.82 -14.24 6.82
CA VAL A 120 -11.97 -14.58 7.67
C VAL A 120 -11.79 -15.90 8.43
N HIS A 121 -11.07 -16.87 7.87
CA HIS A 121 -10.82 -18.15 8.51
C HIS A 121 -9.77 -18.12 9.63
N PHE A 122 -8.94 -17.08 9.66
CA PHE A 122 -7.89 -16.96 10.68
C PHE A 122 -8.50 -16.56 12.03
N PRO A 123 -7.97 -17.10 13.14
CA PRO A 123 -8.30 -16.61 14.47
C PRO A 123 -8.02 -15.11 14.60
N ILE A 124 -8.90 -14.40 15.31
CA ILE A 124 -8.77 -12.95 15.52
C ILE A 124 -7.41 -12.65 16.19
N GLU A 125 -6.96 -13.50 17.09
CA GLU A 125 -5.68 -13.39 17.79
C GLU A 125 -4.50 -13.42 16.81
N SER A 126 -4.57 -14.28 15.78
CA SER A 126 -3.54 -14.35 14.73
C SER A 126 -3.49 -13.08 13.89
N ILE A 127 -4.65 -12.54 13.51
CA ILE A 127 -4.76 -11.28 12.76
C ILE A 127 -4.25 -10.12 13.62
N VAL A 128 -4.67 -10.03 14.88
CA VAL A 128 -4.25 -8.98 15.82
C VAL A 128 -2.74 -9.04 16.05
N LYS A 129 -2.17 -10.23 16.22
CA LYS A 129 -0.72 -10.41 16.38
C LYS A 129 0.05 -9.92 15.15
N GLU A 130 -0.37 -10.30 13.95
CA GLU A 130 0.24 -9.83 12.69
C GLU A 130 0.16 -8.30 12.58
N LYS A 131 -1.00 -7.71 12.89
CA LYS A 131 -1.19 -6.26 12.82
C LYS A 131 -0.34 -5.51 13.84
N ASN A 132 -0.23 -6.01 15.07
CA ASN A 132 0.63 -5.41 16.10
C ASN A 132 2.10 -5.43 15.70
N GLN A 133 2.58 -6.53 15.11
CA GLN A 133 3.96 -6.61 14.60
C GLN A 133 4.25 -5.56 13.51
N GLU A 134 3.31 -5.31 12.61
CA GLU A 134 3.48 -4.27 11.59
C GLU A 134 3.42 -2.86 12.20
N ILE A 135 2.56 -2.64 13.21
CA ILE A 135 2.51 -1.37 13.95
C ILE A 135 3.87 -1.09 14.62
N ASP A 136 4.44 -2.08 15.31
CA ASP A 136 5.75 -1.94 15.97
C ASP A 136 6.84 -1.58 14.96
N ARG A 137 6.89 -2.31 13.84
CA ARG A 137 7.84 -2.06 12.75
C ARG A 137 7.71 -0.66 12.15
N LEU A 138 6.48 -0.21 11.90
CA LEU A 138 6.23 1.12 11.35
C LEU A 138 6.60 2.21 12.36
N THR A 139 6.31 1.99 13.64
CA THR A 139 6.66 2.91 14.73
C THR A 139 8.17 3.07 14.85
N GLU A 140 8.94 1.97 14.83
CA GLU A 140 10.41 2.03 14.82
C GLU A 140 10.95 2.77 13.60
N LYS A 141 10.35 2.56 12.42
CA LYS A 141 10.76 3.24 11.19
C LYS A 141 10.49 4.75 11.27
N ILE A 142 9.34 5.16 11.80
CA ILE A 142 9.00 6.57 12.00
C ILE A 142 10.00 7.21 12.95
N ALA A 143 10.23 6.62 14.13
CA ALA A 143 11.19 7.14 15.10
C ALA A 143 12.61 7.24 14.51
N GLY A 144 13.00 6.26 13.67
CA GLY A 144 14.28 6.28 12.96
C GLY A 144 14.37 7.39 11.89
N LEU A 145 13.27 7.69 11.20
CA LEU A 145 13.21 8.76 10.21
C LEU A 145 13.19 10.15 10.86
N GLU A 146 12.45 10.32 11.96
CA GLU A 146 12.42 11.56 12.74
C GLU A 146 13.81 11.93 13.25
N LYS A 147 14.54 10.97 13.86
CA LYS A 147 15.94 11.18 14.28
C LYS A 147 16.88 11.56 13.15
N LYS A 148 16.66 11.04 11.93
CA LYS A 148 17.45 11.44 10.76
C LYS A 148 17.11 12.86 10.33
N LEU A 149 15.84 13.23 10.39
CA LEU A 149 15.35 14.55 10.02
C LEU A 149 15.87 15.62 10.98
N GLU A 150 15.82 15.38 12.30
CA GLU A 150 16.41 16.26 13.31
C GLU A 150 17.90 16.52 13.05
N LYS A 151 18.66 15.47 12.73
CA LYS A 151 20.10 15.60 12.39
C LYS A 151 20.35 16.42 11.14
N LEU A 152 19.45 16.37 10.15
CA LEU A 152 19.57 17.16 8.92
C LEU A 152 19.20 18.62 9.17
N GLN A 153 18.19 18.87 10.01
CA GLN A 153 17.73 20.22 10.37
C GLN A 153 18.74 21.01 11.21
N LEU A 154 19.67 20.35 11.91
CA LEU A 154 20.76 21.04 12.65
C LEU A 154 21.56 22.03 11.77
N PHE A 155 21.60 21.80 10.46
CA PHE A 155 22.35 22.63 9.50
C PHE A 155 21.44 23.49 8.61
N ASP A 156 20.14 23.51 8.90
CA ASP A 156 19.18 24.38 8.23
C ASP A 156 19.16 25.74 8.92
N THR A 157 19.16 26.80 8.11
CA THR A 157 19.01 28.17 8.61
C THR A 157 17.55 28.59 8.47
N ILE A 158 17.01 29.28 9.47
CA ILE A 158 15.62 29.78 9.45
C ILE A 158 15.46 30.82 8.34
N GLU A 159 16.50 31.60 8.07
CA GLU A 159 16.53 32.63 7.05
C GLU A 159 17.54 32.28 5.94
N LYS A 160 17.20 32.66 4.71
CA LYS A 160 18.10 32.61 3.55
C LYS A 160 18.64 34.00 3.25
N ILE A 161 19.83 34.07 2.69
CA ILE A 161 20.45 35.31 2.24
C ILE A 161 19.77 35.78 0.95
N THR A 162 19.20 36.98 0.95
CA THR A 162 18.52 37.51 -0.24
C THR A 162 19.50 38.17 -1.20
N ILE A 163 19.52 37.69 -2.45
CA ILE A 163 20.14 38.35 -3.60
C ILE A 163 19.09 39.28 -4.21
N PRO A 164 19.36 40.59 -4.38
CA PRO A 164 18.39 41.51 -4.98
C PRO A 164 17.89 41.06 -6.36
N ASP A 165 16.67 41.46 -6.71
CA ASP A 165 16.11 41.20 -8.03
C ASP A 165 17.02 41.71 -9.14
N GLY A 166 17.15 40.93 -10.23
CA GLY A 166 18.10 41.19 -11.31
C GLY A 166 19.58 40.84 -11.02
N SER A 167 20.01 40.70 -9.77
CA SER A 167 21.44 40.51 -9.42
C SER A 167 21.89 39.05 -9.29
N LEU A 168 21.02 38.09 -9.63
CA LEU A 168 21.35 36.66 -9.57
C LEU A 168 22.57 36.29 -10.44
N PRO A 169 22.68 36.72 -11.73
CA PRO A 169 23.85 36.43 -12.54
C PRO A 169 25.15 37.00 -11.96
N THR A 170 25.11 38.19 -11.36
CA THR A 170 26.25 38.80 -10.67
C THR A 170 26.72 37.99 -9.47
N ALA A 171 25.79 37.51 -8.63
CA ALA A 171 26.15 36.64 -7.51
C ALA A 171 26.79 35.33 -8.01
N ILE A 172 26.25 34.75 -9.07
CA ILE A 172 26.77 33.53 -9.68
C ILE A 172 28.18 33.73 -10.23
N ASP A 173 28.48 34.90 -10.80
CA ASP A 173 29.83 35.25 -11.24
C ASP A 173 30.82 35.22 -10.07
N ILE A 174 30.46 35.81 -8.93
CA ILE A 174 31.29 35.75 -7.72
C ILE A 174 31.53 34.29 -7.29
N PHE A 175 30.50 33.44 -7.27
CA PHE A 175 30.66 32.02 -6.96
C PHE A 175 31.59 31.30 -7.96
N ARG A 176 31.53 31.64 -9.24
CA ARG A 176 32.46 31.10 -10.26
C ARG A 176 33.89 31.57 -10.02
N GLN A 177 34.09 32.84 -9.65
CA GLN A 177 35.40 33.36 -9.27
C GLN A 177 35.96 32.62 -8.04
N LEU A 178 35.13 32.37 -7.02
CA LEU A 178 35.53 31.58 -5.85
C LEU A 178 36.01 30.17 -6.22
N GLN A 179 35.42 29.52 -7.24
CA GLN A 179 35.88 28.20 -7.71
C GLN A 179 37.30 28.23 -8.30
N GLU A 180 37.74 29.37 -8.80
CA GLU A 180 39.05 29.52 -9.46
C GLU A 180 40.11 30.17 -8.55
N THR A 181 39.71 30.73 -7.39
CA THR A 181 40.63 31.30 -6.41
C THR A 181 41.64 30.28 -5.88
N THR A 182 42.92 30.66 -5.83
CA THR A 182 44.04 29.82 -5.34
C THR A 182 44.72 30.39 -4.10
N VAL A 183 45.22 29.52 -3.21
CA VAL A 183 45.96 29.89 -1.99
C VAL A 183 47.43 30.21 -2.32
N THR A 184 48.12 29.30 -2.99
CA THR A 184 49.53 29.42 -3.41
C THR A 184 49.70 28.74 -4.77
N GLY A 185 49.90 29.55 -5.81
CA GLY A 185 50.23 29.12 -7.18
C GLY A 185 49.19 28.22 -7.85
N SER A 186 49.13 26.95 -7.45
CA SER A 186 48.33 25.90 -8.07
C SER A 186 47.24 25.30 -7.18
N LYS A 187 47.26 25.53 -5.86
CA LYS A 187 46.27 24.94 -4.95
C LYS A 187 45.02 25.81 -4.85
N LYS A 188 43.87 25.30 -5.31
CA LYS A 188 42.56 25.95 -5.16
C LYS A 188 42.21 26.18 -3.69
N LEU A 189 41.64 27.33 -3.37
CA LEU A 189 41.12 27.68 -2.05
C LEU A 189 39.88 26.84 -1.71
N PHE A 190 38.96 26.74 -2.67
CA PHE A 190 37.76 25.89 -2.58
C PHE A 190 37.86 24.78 -3.62
N SER A 191 37.68 23.52 -3.19
CA SER A 191 37.73 22.37 -4.09
C SER A 191 36.54 21.45 -3.87
N SER A 192 35.96 20.99 -4.97
CA SER A 192 34.90 20.00 -5.00
C SER A 192 35.10 19.09 -6.22
N GLN A 193 34.81 17.79 -6.08
CA GLN A 193 34.91 16.85 -7.20
C GLN A 193 33.84 17.12 -8.27
N THR A 194 32.69 17.60 -7.85
CA THR A 194 31.55 17.92 -8.71
C THR A 194 31.10 19.36 -8.51
N GLN A 195 30.22 19.83 -9.39
CA GLN A 195 29.56 21.13 -9.26
C GLN A 195 28.37 21.13 -8.29
N SER A 196 27.97 19.96 -7.77
CA SER A 196 26.79 19.84 -6.90
C SER A 196 26.82 20.62 -5.60
N PRO A 197 27.98 20.76 -4.92
CA PRO A 197 28.03 21.60 -3.72
C PRO A 197 27.66 23.06 -4.01
N TRP A 198 28.07 23.61 -5.16
CA TRP A 198 27.87 25.02 -5.49
C TRP A 198 26.42 25.36 -5.78
N TYR A 199 25.76 24.63 -6.69
CA TYR A 199 24.36 24.92 -7.00
C TYR A 199 23.41 24.56 -5.84
N LYS A 200 23.75 23.55 -5.02
CA LYS A 200 22.97 23.23 -3.80
C LYS A 200 23.16 24.26 -2.72
N LEU A 201 24.37 24.78 -2.52
CA LEU A 201 24.63 25.88 -1.59
C LEU A 201 23.80 27.11 -1.98
N LEU A 202 23.82 27.48 -3.25
CA LEU A 202 23.05 28.62 -3.76
C LEU A 202 21.54 28.42 -3.55
N ALA A 203 20.98 27.28 -3.99
CA ALA A 203 19.54 27.01 -3.86
C ALA A 203 19.07 26.85 -2.40
N LYS A 204 19.92 26.30 -1.53
CA LYS A 204 19.58 26.03 -0.12
C LYS A 204 19.64 27.29 0.73
N TYR A 205 20.66 28.14 0.54
CA TYR A 205 20.93 29.25 1.46
C TYR A 205 20.66 30.64 0.90
N PHE A 206 20.28 30.77 -0.38
CA PHE A 206 20.00 32.07 -1.00
C PHE A 206 18.60 32.16 -1.62
N ASN A 207 18.04 33.36 -1.60
CA ASN A 207 16.84 33.76 -2.34
C ASN A 207 17.20 34.72 -3.47
N HIS A 208 16.36 34.79 -4.49
CA HIS A 208 16.40 35.82 -5.53
C HIS A 208 15.17 36.72 -5.36
N GLY A 209 15.39 37.91 -4.82
CA GLY A 209 14.33 38.76 -4.29
C GLY A 209 13.58 38.05 -3.18
N GLU A 210 12.26 38.02 -3.28
CA GLU A 210 11.38 37.29 -2.35
C GLU A 210 11.19 35.80 -2.72
N LYS A 211 11.81 35.34 -3.82
CA LYS A 211 11.60 33.99 -4.35
C LYS A 211 12.76 33.06 -3.99
N GLU A 212 12.43 31.80 -3.73
CA GLU A 212 13.44 30.75 -3.65
C GLU A 212 14.10 30.54 -5.02
N ILE A 213 15.39 30.19 -5.00
CA ILE A 213 16.11 29.78 -6.21
C ILE A 213 15.88 28.28 -6.42
N PRO A 214 15.15 27.83 -7.45
CA PRO A 214 14.93 26.41 -7.69
C PRO A 214 16.27 25.70 -7.94
N ILE A 215 16.40 24.46 -7.44
CA ILE A 215 17.65 23.69 -7.56
C ILE A 215 18.07 23.49 -9.01
N ASP A 216 17.12 23.29 -9.92
CA ASP A 216 17.40 23.13 -11.35
C ASP A 216 17.84 24.45 -11.99
N THR A 217 17.25 25.58 -11.58
CA THR A 217 17.69 26.91 -12.01
C THR A 217 19.14 27.16 -11.59
N ALA A 218 19.49 26.91 -10.32
CA ALA A 218 20.86 27.02 -9.85
C ALA A 218 21.80 26.08 -10.62
N ARG A 219 21.38 24.82 -10.83
CA ARG A 219 22.17 23.81 -11.55
C ARG A 219 22.54 24.23 -12.96
N ASN A 220 21.66 24.95 -13.67
CA ASN A 220 21.91 25.40 -15.04
C ASN A 220 23.13 26.33 -15.15
N TYR A 221 23.51 27.03 -14.08
CA TYR A 221 24.69 27.89 -14.05
C TYR A 221 25.99 27.16 -13.71
N PHE A 222 25.91 25.91 -13.25
CA PHE A 222 27.06 25.11 -12.81
C PHE A 222 27.10 23.75 -13.55
N PRO A 223 27.48 23.74 -14.85
CA PRO A 223 27.44 22.54 -15.68
C PRO A 223 28.48 21.50 -15.22
N ALA A 224 28.15 20.22 -15.33
CA ALA A 224 28.99 19.13 -14.83
C ALA A 224 30.38 19.06 -15.50
N GLN A 225 30.52 19.53 -16.74
CA GLN A 225 31.79 19.63 -17.45
C GLN A 225 31.97 21.07 -17.95
N LYS A 226 33.18 21.63 -17.79
CA LYS A 226 33.50 23.01 -18.21
C LYS A 226 33.31 23.28 -19.72
N LYS A 227 33.26 22.23 -20.54
CA LYS A 227 33.06 22.31 -22.00
C LYS A 227 31.61 22.09 -22.45
N THR A 228 30.69 21.78 -21.54
CA THR A 228 29.27 21.63 -21.89
C THR A 228 28.67 23.01 -22.12
N LYS A 229 27.99 23.18 -23.27
CA LYS A 229 27.27 24.41 -23.58
C LYS A 229 26.20 24.63 -22.51
N LEU A 230 26.23 25.80 -21.87
CA LEU A 230 25.20 26.20 -20.91
C LEU A 230 23.83 26.26 -21.61
N ILE A 231 22.77 26.03 -20.84
CA ILE A 231 21.40 26.23 -21.33
C ILE A 231 21.24 27.72 -21.70
N LYS A 232 20.47 28.00 -22.76
CA LYS A 232 20.24 29.36 -23.24
C LYS A 232 19.71 30.24 -22.09
N GLY A 233 20.42 31.33 -21.78
CA GLY A 233 20.09 32.24 -20.67
C GLY A 233 20.81 31.93 -19.35
N SER A 234 21.63 30.88 -19.26
CA SER A 234 22.42 30.54 -18.06
C SER A 234 23.88 30.97 -18.16
N ASP A 235 24.24 31.70 -19.22
CA ASP A 235 25.55 32.34 -19.33
C ASP A 235 25.50 33.73 -18.71
N VAL A 236 26.50 34.02 -17.87
CA VAL A 236 26.61 35.31 -17.20
C VAL A 236 27.12 36.32 -18.22
N GLN A 237 26.30 37.32 -18.54
CA GLN A 237 26.66 38.35 -19.50
C GLN A 237 27.76 39.24 -18.93
N GLU A 238 28.58 39.85 -19.78
CA GLU A 238 29.63 40.79 -19.33
C GLU A 238 29.08 41.94 -18.48
N ALA A 239 27.86 42.40 -18.78
CA ALA A 239 27.18 43.42 -18.00
C ALA A 239 26.93 43.03 -16.53
N ASP A 240 26.88 41.73 -16.23
CA ASP A 240 26.60 41.22 -14.89
C ASP A 240 27.89 40.91 -14.10
N LYS A 241 29.08 40.95 -14.73
CA LYS A 241 30.39 40.69 -14.12
C LYS A 241 30.94 41.94 -13.42
N LEU A 242 30.23 42.40 -12.40
CA LEU A 242 30.47 43.69 -11.76
C LEU A 242 31.60 43.69 -10.71
N PHE A 243 31.98 42.51 -10.20
CA PHE A 243 32.93 42.37 -9.10
C PHE A 243 34.12 41.50 -9.49
N LEU A 244 35.27 41.71 -8.82
CA LEU A 244 36.46 40.89 -9.00
C LEU A 244 37.02 40.44 -7.63
N VAL A 245 37.15 39.14 -7.44
CA VAL A 245 37.78 38.52 -6.27
C VAL A 245 39.29 38.48 -6.49
N VAL A 246 40.01 39.38 -5.83
CA VAL A 246 41.47 39.49 -5.93
C VAL A 246 42.16 39.10 -4.62
N ARG A 247 43.35 38.50 -4.73
CA ARG A 247 44.23 38.29 -3.58
C ARG A 247 44.79 39.64 -3.14
N LYS A 248 44.65 39.98 -1.85
CA LYS A 248 45.23 41.21 -1.29
C LYS A 248 46.76 41.07 -1.23
N ASN A 249 47.45 41.84 -2.09
CA ASN A 249 48.91 42.01 -2.23
C ASN A 249 49.75 40.71 -2.33
N THR A 250 50.43 40.54 -3.46
CA THR A 250 51.61 39.66 -3.56
C THR A 250 52.85 40.51 -3.30
#